data_AF-A0A3D8YNC3-F1
#
_entry.id   AF-A0A3D8YNC3-F1
#
_cell.length_a   1.000
_cell.length_b   1.000
_cell.length_c   1.000
_cell.angle_alpha   90.00
_cell.angle_beta   90.00
_cell.angle_gamma   90.00
#
_symmetry.space_group_name_H-M   'P 1'
#
loop_
_entity.id
_entity.type
_entity.pdbx_description
1 polymer ?
#
loop_
_entity_poly.entity_id
_entity_poly.type
_entity_poly.pdbx_seq_one_letter_code
_entity_poly.pdbx_strand_id
1 'polypeptide(L)'
;MAGAVLTGLASTVTLYQDSGVNYEAKAQEENPNSQHFKKNVDDKELDFTDILSKDKITAKELSDKIANELSANGLDPKEYSFTLKVTTKDGGTIQGDGKVGEVGEVPNNQAMEFNPSKDKITEFEITKS
;
A
#
# COMPACT_ATOMS: atom_id res chain seq x y z
N MET A 1 -9.49 50.97 2.59
CA MET A 1 -10.67 50.15 2.90
C MET A 1 -10.32 48.70 2.69
N ALA A 2 -10.96 47.85 3.48
CA ALA A 2 -10.62 46.46 3.75
C ALA A 2 -10.62 45.55 2.52
N GLY A 3 -9.87 44.45 2.66
CA GLY A 3 -9.90 43.29 1.79
C GLY A 3 -9.07 42.15 2.38
N ALA A 4 -9.34 41.78 3.63
CA ALA A 4 -8.82 40.55 4.22
C ALA A 4 -9.70 39.38 3.83
N VAL A 5 -9.13 38.36 3.18
CA VAL A 5 -9.57 36.96 3.12
C VAL A 5 -8.34 36.18 2.62
N LEU A 6 -7.96 35.00 3.07
CA LEU A 6 -8.42 34.08 4.10
C LEU A 6 -7.25 33.12 4.25
N THR A 7 -6.87 32.86 5.49
CA THR A 7 -6.02 31.76 5.96
C THR A 7 -5.92 30.58 4.99
N GLY A 8 -4.79 30.51 4.28
CA GLY A 8 -4.31 29.23 3.78
C GLY A 8 -3.93 28.40 5.00
N LEU A 9 -4.77 27.42 5.33
CA LEU A 9 -4.42 26.35 6.26
C LEU A 9 -3.27 25.57 5.63
N ALA A 10 -2.05 26.09 5.75
CA ALA A 10 -0.90 25.22 5.85
C ALA A 10 -1.12 24.45 7.15
N SER A 11 -1.65 23.23 7.03
CA SER A 11 -1.58 22.22 8.06
C SER A 11 -0.10 21.94 8.30
N THR A 12 0.54 22.85 9.04
CA THR A 12 1.85 22.68 9.61
C THR A 12 1.67 21.63 10.68
N VAL A 13 1.83 20.37 10.29
CA VAL A 13 2.06 19.29 11.23
C VAL A 13 3.28 19.73 12.01
N THR A 14 3.06 20.20 13.24
CA THR A 14 4.14 20.47 14.17
C THR A 14 4.65 19.11 14.61
N LEU A 15 5.57 18.56 13.82
CA LEU A 15 6.25 17.31 14.11
C LEU A 15 7.08 17.53 15.37
N TYR A 16 6.55 17.05 16.50
CA TYR A 16 7.33 16.83 17.71
C TYR A 16 8.51 15.94 17.32
N GLN A 17 9.71 16.51 17.35
CA GLN A 17 10.96 15.81 17.06
C GLN A 17 11.35 14.96 18.26
N ASP A 18 10.67 13.83 18.41
CA ASP A 18 11.24 12.69 19.11
C ASP A 18 12.11 11.93 18.10
N SER A 19 13.38 11.69 18.43
CA SER A 19 14.38 11.19 17.47
C SER A 19 14.05 9.79 16.92
N GLY A 20 13.12 9.05 17.56
CA GLY A 20 12.57 7.80 17.02
C GLY A 20 11.58 8.01 15.88
N VAL A 21 10.62 8.94 16.05
CA VAL A 21 9.53 9.19 15.08
C VAL A 21 10.06 9.72 13.76
N ASN A 22 11.13 10.52 13.81
CA ASN A 22 11.73 11.14 12.63
C ASN A 22 12.51 10.12 11.76
N TYR A 23 12.99 9.03 12.35
CA TYR A 23 13.66 7.96 11.61
C TYR A 23 12.65 7.06 10.90
N GLU A 24 11.56 6.70 11.57
CA GLU A 24 10.48 5.90 11.00
C GLU A 24 9.74 6.65 9.89
N ALA A 25 9.46 7.94 10.08
CA ALA A 25 8.84 8.78 9.05
C ALA A 25 9.74 8.93 7.80
N LYS A 26 11.06 9.07 7.99
CA LYS A 26 12.01 9.10 6.86
C LYS A 26 12.12 7.76 6.15
N ALA A 27 12.13 6.64 6.88
CA ALA A 27 12.13 5.31 6.29
C ALA A 27 10.86 5.03 5.47
N GLN A 28 9.72 5.57 5.90
CA GLN A 28 8.46 5.55 5.15
C GLN A 28 8.49 6.47 3.92
N GLU A 29 9.09 7.66 4.03
CA GLU A 29 9.21 8.62 2.93
C GLU A 29 10.19 8.12 1.84
N GLU A 30 11.29 7.48 2.23
CA GLU A 30 12.28 6.87 1.33
C GLU A 30 11.85 5.50 0.78
N ASN A 31 10.71 4.96 1.22
CA ASN A 31 10.21 3.68 0.74
C ASN A 31 9.86 3.79 -0.77
N PRO A 32 10.36 2.90 -1.64
CA PRO A 32 10.10 2.94 -3.08
C PRO A 32 8.61 2.79 -3.45
N ASN A 33 7.79 2.35 -2.48
CA ASN A 33 6.38 2.05 -2.62
C ASN A 33 5.48 3.00 -1.80
N SER A 34 6.01 4.13 -1.30
CA SER A 34 5.23 5.11 -0.52
C SER A 34 3.97 5.61 -1.25
N GLN A 35 4.01 5.70 -2.58
CA GLN A 35 2.85 6.00 -3.43
C GLN A 35 1.71 4.97 -3.38
N HIS A 36 1.98 3.75 -2.90
CA HIS A 36 1.01 2.65 -2.77
C HIS A 36 0.52 2.46 -1.33
N PHE A 37 1.01 3.25 -0.37
CA PHE A 37 0.61 3.17 1.04
C PHE A 37 -0.87 3.46 1.23
N LYS A 38 -1.43 4.37 0.44
CA LYS A 38 -2.85 4.71 0.47
C LYS A 38 -3.42 4.62 -0.92
N LYS A 39 -4.56 3.95 -1.07
CA LYS A 39 -5.18 3.76 -2.37
C LYS A 39 -6.68 3.84 -2.30
N ASN A 40 -7.27 4.56 -3.25
CA ASN A 40 -8.71 4.69 -3.34
C ASN A 40 -9.29 3.54 -4.18
N VAL A 41 -10.25 2.82 -3.64
CA VAL A 41 -11.05 1.78 -4.31
C VAL A 41 -12.52 2.06 -3.99
N ASP A 42 -13.34 2.28 -5.01
CA ASP A 42 -14.77 2.63 -4.86
C ASP A 42 -15.05 3.71 -3.80
N ASP A 43 -14.34 4.83 -3.91
CA ASP A 43 -14.43 5.98 -2.98
C ASP A 43 -14.03 5.67 -1.52
N LYS A 44 -13.39 4.52 -1.28
CA LYS A 44 -12.81 4.13 0.02
C LYS A 44 -11.29 4.20 -0.03
N GLU A 45 -10.69 4.82 0.97
CA GLU A 45 -9.23 4.79 1.16
C GLU A 45 -8.83 3.50 1.87
N LEU A 46 -7.98 2.70 1.25
CA LEU A 46 -7.37 1.51 1.82
C LEU A 46 -5.94 1.84 2.26
N ASP A 47 -5.54 1.39 3.45
CA ASP A 47 -4.21 1.67 4.02
C ASP A 47 -3.32 0.40 4.00
N PHE A 48 -2.24 0.49 3.25
CA PHE A 48 -1.21 -0.53 3.08
C PHE A 48 0.14 -0.12 3.69
N THR A 49 0.21 0.99 4.43
CA THR A 49 1.45 1.49 5.04
C THR A 49 2.10 0.41 5.90
N ASP A 50 1.31 -0.26 6.74
CA ASP A 50 1.80 -1.30 7.65
C ASP A 50 2.45 -2.48 6.92
N ILE A 51 1.86 -2.92 5.80
CA ILE A 51 2.34 -4.10 5.07
C ILE A 51 3.51 -3.75 4.15
N LEU A 52 3.49 -2.57 3.54
CA LEU A 52 4.53 -2.11 2.62
C LEU A 52 5.75 -1.52 3.33
N SER A 53 5.67 -1.29 4.65
CA SER A 53 6.83 -0.91 5.48
C SER A 53 7.58 -2.12 6.07
N LYS A 54 7.10 -3.35 5.85
CA LYS A 54 7.77 -4.57 6.35
C LYS A 54 9.04 -4.88 5.56
N ASP A 55 9.97 -5.58 6.20
CA ASP A 55 11.18 -6.08 5.52
C ASP A 55 10.92 -7.30 4.61
N LYS A 56 9.77 -7.94 4.75
CA LYS A 56 9.46 -9.17 4.04
C LYS A 56 7.95 -9.40 4.03
N ILE A 57 7.37 -9.53 2.84
CA ILE A 57 5.98 -9.95 2.65
C ILE A 57 5.87 -10.91 1.47
N THR A 58 4.78 -11.65 1.44
CA THR A 58 4.35 -12.45 0.30
C THR A 58 3.20 -11.79 -0.47
N ALA A 59 2.99 -12.19 -1.72
CA ALA A 59 1.78 -11.80 -2.46
C ALA A 59 0.48 -12.24 -1.75
N LYS A 60 0.52 -13.35 -1.00
CA LYS A 60 -0.61 -13.80 -0.18
C LYS A 60 -0.90 -12.84 0.97
N GLU A 61 0.10 -12.45 1.75
CA GLU A 61 -0.09 -11.49 2.84
C GLU A 61 -0.65 -10.15 2.33
N LEU A 62 -0.20 -9.70 1.14
CA LEU A 62 -0.75 -8.52 0.51
C LEU A 62 -2.23 -8.71 0.15
N SER A 63 -2.59 -9.84 -0.47
CA SER A 63 -3.99 -10.18 -0.77
C SER A 63 -4.87 -10.21 0.47
N ASP A 64 -4.40 -10.86 1.54
CA ASP A 64 -5.10 -10.93 2.83
C ASP A 64 -5.31 -9.51 3.42
N LYS A 65 -4.32 -8.63 3.31
CA LYS A 65 -4.43 -7.23 3.75
C LYS A 65 -5.44 -6.46 2.89
N ILE A 66 -5.44 -6.62 1.56
CA ILE A 66 -6.46 -6.01 0.68
C ILE A 66 -7.86 -6.48 1.10
N ALA A 67 -8.05 -7.78 1.35
CA ALA A 67 -9.33 -8.33 1.78
C ALA A 67 -9.81 -7.71 3.10
N ASN A 68 -8.90 -7.53 4.05
CA ASN A 68 -9.18 -6.90 5.33
C ASN A 68 -9.59 -5.43 5.15
N GLU A 69 -8.81 -4.64 4.42
CA GLU A 69 -9.08 -3.21 4.18
C GLU A 69 -10.41 -2.99 3.44
N LEU A 70 -10.72 -3.82 2.43
CA LEU A 70 -12.00 -3.79 1.73
C LEU A 70 -13.16 -4.09 2.68
N SER A 71 -13.06 -5.19 3.43
CA SER A 71 -14.10 -5.60 4.40
C SER A 71 -14.32 -4.53 5.48
N ALA A 72 -13.25 -3.95 6.00
CA ALA A 72 -13.29 -2.89 7.01
C ALA A 72 -13.99 -1.63 6.49
N ASN A 73 -13.89 -1.36 5.18
CA ASN A 73 -14.56 -0.26 4.51
C ASN A 73 -15.99 -0.57 4.03
N GLY A 74 -16.49 -1.78 4.28
CA GLY A 74 -17.83 -2.25 3.90
C GLY A 74 -17.95 -2.71 2.45
N LEU A 75 -16.83 -2.99 1.78
CA LEU A 75 -16.77 -3.57 0.44
C LEU A 75 -16.63 -5.09 0.54
N ASP A 76 -17.23 -5.85 -0.39
CA ASP A 76 -17.07 -7.30 -0.44
C ASP A 76 -15.78 -7.66 -1.20
N PRO A 77 -14.74 -8.21 -0.54
CA PRO A 77 -13.47 -8.54 -1.19
C PRO A 77 -13.63 -9.48 -2.39
N LYS A 78 -14.66 -10.34 -2.40
CA LYS A 78 -14.89 -11.30 -3.48
C LYS A 78 -15.29 -10.65 -4.80
N GLU A 79 -15.77 -9.40 -4.75
CA GLU A 79 -16.03 -8.61 -5.94
C GLU A 79 -14.76 -8.01 -6.55
N TYR A 80 -13.58 -8.21 -5.96
CA TYR A 80 -12.34 -7.58 -6.39
C TYR A 80 -11.26 -8.58 -6.78
N SER A 81 -10.45 -8.18 -7.75
CA SER A 81 -9.18 -8.80 -8.10
C SER A 81 -8.05 -7.80 -7.88
N PHE A 82 -6.85 -8.33 -7.66
CA PHE A 82 -5.65 -7.53 -7.57
C PHE A 82 -4.59 -8.02 -8.55
N THR A 83 -3.80 -7.09 -9.06
CA THR A 83 -2.59 -7.35 -9.83
C THR A 83 -1.42 -6.69 -9.12
N LEU A 84 -0.30 -7.42 -9.06
CA LEU A 84 0.94 -7.02 -8.43
C LEU A 84 2.10 -7.39 -9.36
N LYS A 85 2.96 -6.43 -9.68
CA LYS A 85 4.29 -6.67 -10.23
C LYS A 85 5.31 -5.94 -9.37
N VAL A 86 6.34 -6.68 -8.97
CA VAL A 86 7.46 -6.20 -8.17
C VAL A 86 8.74 -6.46 -8.93
N THR A 87 9.57 -5.44 -9.08
CA THR A 87 10.96 -5.58 -9.50
C THR A 87 11.83 -5.58 -8.26
N THR A 88 12.44 -6.73 -8.00
CA THR A 88 13.41 -6.90 -6.91
C THR A 88 14.67 -6.09 -7.18
N LYS A 89 15.38 -5.70 -6.12
CA LYS A 89 16.64 -4.95 -6.25
C LYS A 89 17.70 -5.66 -7.12
N ASP A 90 17.70 -6.98 -7.12
CA ASP A 90 18.59 -7.82 -7.93
C ASP A 90 18.16 -7.95 -9.41
N GLY A 91 17.09 -7.26 -9.82
CA GLY A 91 16.57 -7.25 -11.18
C GLY A 91 15.63 -8.40 -11.53
N GLY A 92 15.31 -9.27 -10.57
CA GLY A 92 14.25 -10.27 -10.71
C GLY A 92 12.86 -9.66 -10.66
N THR A 93 11.87 -10.32 -11.28
CA THR A 93 10.48 -9.88 -11.29
C THR A 93 9.61 -10.89 -10.57
N ILE A 94 8.78 -10.40 -9.65
CA ILE A 94 7.72 -11.17 -9.00
C ILE A 94 6.40 -10.61 -9.53
N GLN A 95 5.62 -11.46 -10.18
CA GLN A 95 4.29 -11.11 -10.65
C GLN A 95 3.26 -11.96 -9.92
N GLY A 96 2.14 -11.33 -9.58
CA GLY A 96 0.99 -12.01 -9.09
C GLY A 96 -0.32 -11.29 -9.42
N ASP A 97 -1.29 -12.03 -9.93
CA ASP A 97 -2.66 -11.62 -10.17
C ASP A 97 -3.64 -12.64 -9.60
N GLY A 98 -4.76 -12.18 -9.02
CA GLY A 98 -5.78 -13.08 -8.49
C GLY A 98 -6.93 -12.38 -7.80
N LYS A 99 -7.98 -13.13 -7.49
CA LYS A 99 -9.10 -12.62 -6.70
C LYS A 99 -8.71 -12.38 -5.26
N VAL A 100 -9.24 -11.31 -4.68
CA VAL A 100 -8.98 -10.95 -3.29
C VAL A 100 -9.73 -11.90 -2.35
N GLY A 101 -9.02 -12.47 -1.38
CA GLY A 101 -9.62 -13.28 -0.30
C GLY A 101 -10.03 -14.70 -0.70
N GLU A 102 -9.83 -15.14 -1.95
CA GLU A 102 -10.00 -16.55 -2.33
C GLU A 102 -8.73 -17.35 -2.04
N VAL A 103 -8.81 -18.20 -1.01
CA VAL A 103 -7.76 -19.15 -0.65
C VAL A 103 -7.64 -20.21 -1.75
N GLY A 104 -6.72 -19.98 -2.70
CA GLY A 104 -6.45 -20.89 -3.82
C GLY A 104 -6.40 -20.22 -5.20
N GLU A 105 -6.96 -19.01 -5.35
CA GLU A 105 -6.92 -18.22 -6.60
C GLU A 105 -5.93 -17.04 -6.55
N VAL A 106 -5.20 -16.89 -5.44
CA VAL A 106 -4.03 -16.00 -5.35
C VAL A 106 -2.92 -16.61 -6.25
N PRO A 107 -2.16 -15.80 -7.01
CA PRO A 107 -1.30 -16.23 -8.12
C PRO A 107 -0.25 -17.29 -7.77
N ASN A 108 0.18 -18.08 -8.76
CA ASN A 108 1.17 -19.18 -8.68
C ASN A 108 2.45 -18.92 -7.85
N ASN A 109 2.79 -17.65 -7.58
CA ASN A 109 3.94 -17.21 -6.82
C ASN A 109 3.61 -16.79 -5.36
N GLN A 110 2.54 -17.32 -4.76
CA GLN A 110 2.09 -16.97 -3.39
C GLN A 110 3.19 -17.04 -2.32
N ALA A 111 4.17 -17.94 -2.49
CA ALA A 111 5.27 -18.15 -1.56
C ALA A 111 6.51 -17.31 -1.89
N MET A 112 6.53 -16.56 -3.00
CA MET A 112 7.63 -15.67 -3.31
C MET A 112 7.57 -14.45 -2.40
N GLU A 113 8.56 -14.37 -1.53
CA GLU A 113 8.74 -13.26 -0.60
C GLU A 113 9.50 -12.13 -1.30
N PHE A 114 9.10 -10.90 -1.03
CA PHE A 114 9.80 -9.68 -1.45
C PHE A 114 9.89 -8.70 -0.29
N ASN A 115 10.84 -7.77 -0.36
CA ASN A 115 11.05 -6.73 0.64
C ASN A 115 10.44 -5.42 0.11
N PRO A 116 9.22 -5.02 0.53
CA PRO A 116 8.58 -3.81 0.03
C PRO A 116 9.27 -2.52 0.49
N SER A 117 10.20 -2.56 1.44
CA SER A 117 11.05 -1.42 1.79
C SER A 117 12.28 -1.26 0.89
N LYS A 118 12.56 -2.22 0.00
CA LYS A 118 13.73 -2.21 -0.91
C LYS A 118 13.38 -2.47 -2.37
N ASP A 119 12.43 -3.36 -2.61
CA ASP A 119 11.93 -3.75 -3.91
C ASP A 119 10.85 -2.79 -4.38
N LYS A 120 10.75 -2.59 -5.70
CA LYS A 120 9.83 -1.62 -6.28
C LYS A 120 8.61 -2.31 -6.85
N ILE A 121 7.44 -1.94 -6.37
CA ILE A 121 6.15 -2.23 -6.99
C ILE A 121 6.07 -1.39 -8.27
N THR A 122 5.99 -2.07 -9.41
CA THR A 122 5.86 -1.45 -10.73
C THR A 122 4.42 -1.47 -11.23
N GLU A 123 3.63 -2.42 -10.74
CA GLU A 123 2.19 -2.50 -10.99
C GLU A 123 1.51 -2.92 -9.70
N PHE A 124 0.53 -2.14 -9.26
CA PHE A 124 -0.37 -2.53 -8.20
C PHE A 124 -1.73 -1.99 -8.54
N GLU A 125 -2.69 -2.86 -8.77
CA GLU A 125 -4.05 -2.54 -9.20
C GLU A 125 -5.03 -3.38 -8.38
N ILE A 126 -6.16 -2.75 -8.04
CA ILE A 126 -7.29 -3.42 -7.37
C ILE A 126 -8.51 -3.02 -8.19
N THR A 127 -9.18 -3.98 -8.81
CA THR A 127 -10.28 -3.74 -9.74
C THR A 127 -11.48 -4.59 -9.37
N LYS A 128 -12.67 -4.04 -9.57
CA LYS A 128 -13.90 -4.82 -9.46
C LYS A 128 -13.95 -5.85 -10.59
N SER A 129 -14.19 -7.11 -10.25
CA SER A 129 -14.22 -8.28 -11.15
C SER A 129 -15.63 -8.65 -11.60
#